data_AF-A0A2R6AEW0-F1
#
_entry.id   AF-A0A2R6AEW0-F1
#
_cell.length_a   1.000
_cell.length_b   1.000
_cell.length_c   1.000
_cell.angle_alpha   90.00
_cell.angle_beta   90.00
_cell.angle_gamma   90.00
#
_symmetry.space_group_name_H-M   'P 1'
#
loop_
_entity.id
_entity.type
_entity.pdbx_description
1 polymer ?
#
loop_
_entity_poly.entity_id
_entity_poly.type
_entity_poly.pdbx_seq_one_letter_code
_entity_poly.pdbx_strand_id
1 'polypeptide(L)' 'MRVRAYRFRAYCSNTTARVLKTQLEVACKLYNTLLHAEQEEYERNKRTMNKTELRQLALDLRKQNKEFQALHS' A
#
# COMPACT_ATOMS: atom_id res chain seq x y z
N MET A 1 -43.38 -11.83 -19.71
CA MET A 1 -42.57 -10.76 -19.09
C MET A 1 -41.12 -10.94 -19.50
N ARG A 2 -40.50 -9.98 -20.19
CA ARG A 2 -39.06 -10.03 -20.55
C ARG A 2 -38.27 -9.28 -19.47
N VAL A 3 -37.53 -10.01 -18.64
CA VAL A 3 -36.63 -9.43 -17.64
C VAL A 3 -35.45 -8.81 -18.39
N ARG A 4 -35.36 -7.48 -18.44
CA ARG A 4 -34.16 -6.78 -18.91
C ARG A 4 -33.06 -7.05 -17.89
N ALA A 5 -32.00 -7.75 -18.29
CA ALA A 5 -30.81 -7.91 -17.49
C ALA A 5 -30.11 -6.55 -17.34
N TYR A 6 -30.41 -5.82 -16.26
CA TYR A 6 -29.67 -4.63 -15.89
C TYR A 6 -28.28 -5.06 -15.44
N ARG A 7 -27.29 -4.95 -16.34
CA ARG A 7 -25.87 -5.02 -15.98
C ARG A 7 -25.52 -3.72 -15.28
N PHE A 8 -25.61 -3.71 -13.95
CA PHE A 8 -25.04 -2.65 -13.14
C PHE A 8 -23.52 -2.66 -13.32
N ARG A 9 -22.99 -1.69 -14.07
CA ARG A 9 -21.58 -1.33 -13.99
C ARG A 9 -21.47 -0.22 -12.95
N ALA A 10 -20.97 -0.58 -11.78
CA ALA A 10 -20.62 0.41 -10.76
C ALA A 10 -19.36 1.14 -11.22
N TYR A 11 -19.53 2.31 -11.81
CA TYR A 11 -18.41 3.20 -12.10
C TYR A 11 -18.12 4.01 -10.84
N CYS A 12 -16.89 3.92 -10.32
CA CYS A 12 -16.43 4.86 -9.30
C CYS A 12 -16.48 6.28 -9.87
N SER A 13 -16.78 7.28 -9.04
CA SER A 13 -16.64 8.67 -9.47
C SER A 13 -15.18 8.95 -9.83
N ASN A 14 -14.95 9.90 -10.74
CA ASN A 14 -13.58 10.30 -11.09
C ASN A 14 -12.76 10.77 -9.87
N THR A 15 -13.44 11.27 -8.83
CA THR A 15 -12.84 11.67 -7.56
C THR A 15 -12.38 10.47 -6.73
N THR A 16 -13.21 9.45 -6.55
CA THR A 16 -12.83 8.24 -5.81
C THR A 16 -11.71 7.47 -6.51
N ALA A 17 -11.75 7.40 -7.84
CA ALA A 17 -10.70 6.79 -8.63
C ALA A 17 -9.32 7.48 -8.43
N ARG A 18 -9.30 8.82 -8.35
CA ARG A 18 -8.06 9.57 -8.07
C ARG A 18 -7.53 9.29 -6.66
N VAL A 19 -8.39 9.30 -5.65
CA VAL A 19 -7.99 8.99 -4.26
C VAL A 19 -7.41 7.59 -4.14
N LEU A 20 -8.07 6.60 -4.75
CA LEU A 20 -7.58 5.21 -4.77
C LEU A 20 -6.24 5.09 -5.48
N LYS A 21 -6.07 5.80 -6.60
CA LYS A 21 -4.78 5.83 -7.32
C LYS A 21 -3.66 6.40 -6.45
N THR A 22 -3.91 7.52 -5.75
CA THR A 22 -2.91 8.10 -4.85
C THR A 22 -2.59 7.18 -3.67
N GLN A 23 -3.59 6.50 -3.10
CA GLN A 23 -3.36 5.52 -2.03
C GLN A 23 -2.53 4.33 -2.53
N LEU A 24 -2.82 3.84 -3.74
CA LEU A 24 -2.05 2.76 -4.35
C LEU A 24 -0.59 3.17 -4.59
N GLU A 25 -0.35 4.37 -5.13
CA GLU A 25 1.01 4.88 -5.35
C GLU A 25 1.81 4.97 -4.05
N VAL A 26 1.20 5.47 -2.98
CA VAL A 26 1.81 5.55 -1.65
C VAL A 26 2.06 4.16 -1.07
N ALA A 27 1.13 3.21 -1.24
CA ALA A 27 1.31 1.82 -0.81
C ALA A 27 2.46 1.13 -1.55
N CYS A 28 2.59 1.34 -2.86
CA CYS A 28 3.70 0.82 -3.66
C CYS A 28 5.04 1.39 -3.21
N LYS A 29 5.11 2.71 -2.94
CA LYS A 29 6.31 3.34 -2.37
C LYS A 29 6.70 2.69 -1.04
N LEU A 30 5.74 2.52 -0.12
CA LEU A 30 5.98 1.88 1.18
C LEU A 30 6.50 0.45 0.99
N TYR A 31 5.88 -0.35 0.12
CA TYR A 31 6.32 -1.71 -0.18
C TYR A 31 7.78 -1.75 -0.68
N ASN A 32 8.11 -0.91 -1.66
CA ASN A 32 9.48 -0.85 -2.20
C ASN A 32 10.49 -0.44 -1.13
N THR A 33 10.15 0.48 -0.23
CA THR A 33 11.04 0.86 0.88
C THR A 33 11.29 -0.31 1.86
N LEU A 34 10.25 -1.09 2.17
CA LEU A 34 10.40 -2.27 3.02
C LEU A 34 11.23 -3.36 2.34
N LEU A 35 11.03 -3.56 1.04
CA LEU A 35 11.80 -4.52 0.25
C LEU A 35 13.29 -4.16 0.21
N HIS A 36 13.61 -2.88 -0.01
CA HIS A 36 15.00 -2.43 0.03
C HIS A 36 15.63 -2.59 1.42
N ALA A 37 14.89 -2.27 2.49
CA ALA A 37 15.37 -2.48 3.85
C ALA A 37 15.66 -3.97 4.15
N GLU A 38 14.79 -4.87 3.69
CA GLU A 38 15.01 -6.31 3.84
C GLU A 38 16.21 -6.80 3.03
N GLN A 39 16.41 -6.29 1.81
CA GLN A 39 17.58 -6.60 0.98
C GLN A 39 18.88 -6.13 1.64
N GLU A 40 18.92 -4.89 2.15
CA GLU A 40 20.09 -4.38 2.87
C GLU A 40 20.41 -5.20 4.12
N GLU A 41 19.39 -5.59 4.88
CA GLU A 41 19.56 -6.44 6.06
C GLU A 41 20.11 -7.82 5.68
N TYR A 42 19.62 -8.39 4.59
CA TYR A 42 20.14 -9.65 4.06
C TYR A 42 21.58 -9.52 3.56
N GLU A 43 21.94 -8.44 2.90
CA GLU A 43 23.31 -8.23 2.42
C GLU A 43 24.30 -8.09 3.57
N ARG A 44 23.94 -7.33 4.61
CA ARG A 44 24.80 -7.05 5.77
C ARG A 44 24.88 -8.21 6.75
N ASN A 45 23.74 -8.81 7.09
CA ASN A 45 23.62 -9.76 8.19
C ASN A 45 23.30 -11.19 7.72
N LYS A 46 23.13 -11.41 6.41
CA LYS A 46 22.73 -12.70 5.81
C LYS A 46 21.45 -13.30 6.42
N ARG A 47 20.56 -12.43 6.90
CA ARG A 47 19.27 -12.80 7.50
C ARG A 47 18.12 -12.08 6.82
N THR A 48 16.96 -12.73 6.79
CA THR A 48 15.69 -12.13 6.34
C THR A 48 14.97 -11.50 7.52
N MET A 49 14.27 -10.39 7.30
CA MET A 49 13.49 -9.73 8.35
C MET A 49 12.24 -10.55 8.68
N ASN A 50 11.87 -10.59 9.96
CA ASN A 50 10.61 -11.20 10.37
C ASN A 50 9.43 -10.26 10.06
N LYS A 51 8.22 -10.82 9.90
CA LYS A 51 6.97 -10.05 9.70
C LYS A 51 6.73 -9.01 10.79
N THR A 52 7.14 -9.28 12.03
CA THR A 52 7.02 -8.33 13.14
C THR A 52 7.94 -7.13 12.98
N GLU A 53 9.18 -7.35 12.53
CA GLU A 53 10.17 -6.31 12.28
C GLU A 53 9.75 -5.43 11.10
N LEU A 54 9.31 -6.05 9.99
CA LEU A 54 8.75 -5.35 8.83
C LEU A 54 7.52 -4.51 9.20
N ARG A 55 6.65 -5.05 10.08
CA ARG A 55 5.47 -4.31 10.57
C ARG A 55 5.87 -3.10 11.42
N GLN A 56 6.85 -3.24 12.30
CA GLN A 56 7.34 -2.12 13.10
C GLN A 56 7.97 -1.05 12.20
N LEU A 57 8.83 -1.45 11.27
CA LEU A 57 9.44 -0.55 10.28
C LEU A 57 8.38 0.22 9.48
N ALA A 58 7.32 -0.46 9.02
CA ALA A 58 6.22 0.19 8.31
C ALA A 58 5.47 1.22 9.18
N LEU A 59 5.27 0.93 10.48
CA LEU A 59 4.63 1.87 11.41
C LEU A 59 5.52 3.09 11.67
N ASP A 60 6.82 2.91 11.79
CA ASP A 60 7.76 4.00 12.02
C ASP A 60 7.89 4.89 10.78
N LEU A 61 7.95 4.31 9.58
CA LEU A 61 7.92 5.05 8.32
C LEU A 61 6.64 5.88 8.16
N ARG A 62 5.48 5.33 8.58
CA ARG A 62 4.20 6.07 8.60
C ARG A 62 4.20 7.24 9.59
N LYS A 63 4.85 7.11 10.74
CA LYS A 63 4.96 8.21 11.71
C LYS A 63 5.87 9.32 11.18
N GLN A 64 6.98 8.96 10.54
CA GLN A 64 8.00 9.91 10.09
C GLN A 64 7.61 10.67 8.82
N ASN A 65 6.92 10.00 7.87
CA ASN A 65 6.62 10.60 6.57
C ASN A 65 5.13 10.93 6.42
N LYS A 66 4.85 12.22 6.17
CA LYS A 66 3.50 12.72 5.89
C LYS A 66 2.86 12.09 4.65
N GLU A 67 3.65 11.67 3.65
CA GLU A 67 3.11 10.95 2.47
C GLU A 67 2.51 9.60 2.88
N PHE A 68 3.17 8.87 3.78
CA PHE A 68 2.71 7.57 4.24
C PHE A 68 1.57 7.65 5.26
N GLN A 69 1.34 8.82 5.88
CA GLN A 69 0.17 9.05 6.73
C GLN A 69 -1.15 8.98 5.96
N ALA A 70 -1.14 9.22 4.65
CA ALA A 70 -2.32 9.11 3.80
C ALA A 70 -2.87 7.67 3.71
N LEU A 71 -2.05 6.67 4.07
CA LEU A 71 -2.48 5.27 4.25
C LEU A 71 -3.13 5.10 5.63
N HIS A 72 -4.38 5.54 5.76
CA HIS A 72 -5.20 5.20 6.93
C HIS A 72 -5.59 3.71 6.89
N SER A 73 -5.64 3.09 8.07
CA SER A 73 -6.19 1.73 8.28
C SER A 73 -7.67 1.80 8.57
#